data_AF-A0A8J2SG58-F1
#
_entry.id   AF-A0A8J2SG58-F1
#
_cell.length_a   1.000
_cell.length_b   1.000
_cell.length_c   1.000
_cell.angle_alpha   90.00
_cell.angle_beta   90.00
_cell.angle_gamma   90.00
#
_symmetry.space_group_name_H-M   'P 1'
#
loop_
_entity.id
_entity.type
_entity.pdbx_description
1 polymer ?
#
loop_
_entity_poly.entity_id
_entity_poly.type
_entity_poly.pdbx_seq_one_letter_code
_entity_poly.pdbx_strand_id
1 'polypeptide(L)'
;MDLDDGITCHAADDPAIKNELRRAWIADRLDERLGEFGQTHAVDVVCATWNANGKDVTKLNLDLEPWLRSRSAPADVYAVGAH
;
A
#
# COMPACT_ATOMS: atom_id res chain seq x y z
N MET A 1 51.98 2.75 -11.57
CA MET A 1 52.04 2.78 -10.10
C MET A 1 51.98 4.26 -9.74
N ASP A 2 50.92 4.83 -9.19
CA ASP A 2 49.73 4.26 -8.57
C ASP A 2 48.60 5.29 -8.76
N LEU A 3 47.44 4.82 -9.21
CA LEU A 3 46.21 5.61 -9.13
C LEU A 3 45.83 5.58 -7.64
N ASP A 4 46.08 6.70 -6.96
CA ASP A 4 45.62 6.94 -5.60
C ASP A 4 44.09 7.07 -5.65
N ASP A 5 43.40 5.93 -5.58
CA ASP A 5 41.95 5.81 -5.41
C ASP A 5 41.57 6.28 -3.99
N GLY A 6 41.83 7.54 -3.71
CA GLY A 6 41.40 8.27 -2.53
C GLY A 6 39.90 8.58 -2.58
N ILE A 7 39.05 7.58 -2.84
CA ILE A 7 37.64 7.66 -2.46
C ILE A 7 37.63 7.46 -0.94
N THR A 8 37.91 8.56 -0.25
CA THR A 8 37.97 8.62 1.20
C THR A 8 36.65 8.11 1.76
N CYS A 9 36.77 7.08 2.58
CA CYS A 9 35.78 6.42 3.45
C CYS A 9 35.02 7.35 4.43
N HIS A 10 35.09 8.67 4.27
CA HIS A 10 34.51 9.66 5.18
C HIS A 10 32.99 9.86 5.02
N ALA A 11 32.37 9.36 3.93
CA ALA A 11 30.92 9.41 3.78
C ALA A 11 30.18 8.51 4.79
N ALA A 12 30.82 7.46 5.32
CA ALA A 12 30.21 6.55 6.28
C ALA A 12 30.14 7.13 7.71
N ASP A 13 30.87 8.22 7.99
CA ASP A 13 30.91 8.85 9.32
C ASP A 13 29.97 10.03 9.48
N ASP A 14 29.28 10.45 8.43
CA ASP A 14 28.27 11.51 8.50
C ASP A 14 27.16 11.11 9.48
N PRO A 15 26.90 11.92 10.53
CA PRO A 15 25.88 11.61 11.52
C PRO A 15 24.47 11.50 10.92
N ALA A 16 24.19 12.18 9.81
CA ALA A 16 22.91 12.07 9.12
C ALA A 16 22.76 10.69 8.47
N ILE A 17 23.80 10.22 7.76
CA ILE A 17 23.82 8.90 7.10
C ILE A 17 23.72 7.79 8.15
N LYS A 18 24.45 7.90 9.26
CA LYS A 18 24.36 6.95 10.39
C LYS A 18 22.97 6.89 11.01
N ASN A 19 22.29 8.04 11.14
CA ASN A 19 20.95 8.09 11.73
C ASN A 19 19.90 7.49 10.79
N GLU A 20 20.03 7.71 9.48
CA GLU A 20 19.16 7.08 8.47
C GLU A 20 19.33 5.56 8.45
N LEU A 21 20.57 5.06 8.42
CA LEU A 21 20.87 3.63 8.50
C LEU A 21 20.34 2.99 9.79
N ARG A 22 20.47 3.70 10.93
CA ARG A 22 19.91 3.24 12.20
C ARG A 22 18.39 3.15 12.16
N ARG A 23 17.70 4.15 11.57
CA ARG A 23 16.23 4.12 11.44
C ARG A 23 15.77 2.97 10.56
N ALA A 24 16.44 2.74 9.44
CA ALA A 24 16.14 1.61 8.56
C ALA A 24 16.32 0.27 9.30
N TRP A 25 17.41 0.11 10.04
CA TRP A 25 17.65 -1.10 10.85
C TRP A 25 16.60 -1.30 11.95
N ILE A 26 16.17 -0.23 12.63
CA ILE A 26 15.10 -0.31 13.63
C ILE A 26 13.78 -0.75 12.98
N ALA A 27 13.42 -0.18 11.83
CA ALA A 27 12.20 -0.54 11.12
C ALA A 27 12.19 -2.03 10.71
N ASP A 28 13.30 -2.51 10.15
CA ASP A 28 13.48 -3.92 9.77
C ASP A 28 13.29 -4.87 10.98
N ARG A 29 13.89 -4.53 12.13
CA ARG A 29 13.73 -5.31 13.37
C ARG A 29 12.32 -5.25 13.96
N LEU A 30 11.59 -4.16 13.73
CA LEU A 30 10.19 -4.06 14.15
C LEU A 30 9.31 -4.91 13.23
N ASP A 31 9.53 -4.89 11.92
CA ASP A 31 8.78 -5.72 10.96
C ASP A 31 8.95 -7.23 11.25
N GLU A 32 10.16 -7.69 11.60
CA GLU A 32 10.40 -9.08 12.04
C GLU A 32 9.56 -9.47 13.27
N ARG A 33 9.27 -8.50 14.13
CA ARG A 33 8.54 -8.67 15.40
C ARG A 33 7.07 -8.26 15.30
N LEU A 34 6.55 -8.04 14.09
CA LEU A 34 5.18 -7.58 13.88
C LEU A 34 4.15 -8.49 14.56
N GLY A 35 4.42 -9.80 14.70
CA GLY A 35 3.55 -10.74 15.41
C GLY A 35 3.44 -10.51 16.93
N GLU A 36 4.34 -9.76 17.56
CA GLU A 36 4.32 -9.48 19.01
C GLU A 36 3.36 -8.34 19.39
N PHE A 37 3.11 -7.42 18.46
CA PHE A 37 2.34 -6.19 18.72
C PHE A 37 1.28 -5.88 17.64
N GLY A 38 1.37 -6.52 16.47
CA GLY A 38 0.40 -6.43 15.41
C GLY A 38 -0.76 -7.41 15.60
N GLN A 39 -1.90 -7.06 15.02
CA GLN A 39 -3.07 -7.93 14.94
C GLN A 39 -3.52 -8.04 13.49
N THR A 40 -3.81 -9.27 13.06
CA THR A 40 -4.40 -9.52 11.75
C THR A 40 -5.90 -9.57 11.88
N HIS A 41 -6.59 -8.72 11.14
CA HIS A 41 -8.04 -8.71 11.04
C HIS A 41 -8.44 -9.12 9.62
N ALA A 42 -9.51 -9.91 9.50
CA ALA A 42 -10.12 -10.16 8.21
C ALA A 42 -10.90 -8.92 7.79
N VAL A 43 -10.80 -8.56 6.51
CA VAL A 43 -11.53 -7.44 5.91
C VAL A 43 -12.24 -7.96 4.67
N ASP A 44 -13.55 -7.76 4.61
CA ASP A 44 -14.35 -8.19 3.48
C ASP A 44 -14.33 -7.12 2.38
N VAL A 45 -13.71 -7.47 1.25
CA VAL A 45 -13.59 -6.59 0.08
C VAL A 45 -14.48 -7.09 -1.05
N VAL A 46 -15.36 -6.22 -1.56
CA VAL A 46 -16.12 -6.47 -2.79
C VAL A 46 -15.46 -5.72 -3.95
N CYS A 47 -14.98 -6.49 -4.92
CA CYS A 47 -14.43 -5.97 -6.17
C CYS A 47 -15.48 -6.07 -7.26
N ALA A 48 -15.75 -4.97 -7.95
CA ALA A 48 -16.75 -4.90 -9.00
C ALA A 48 -16.23 -4.11 -10.20
N THR A 49 -16.57 -4.54 -11.41
CA THR A 49 -16.23 -3.82 -12.65
C THR A 49 -17.44 -3.72 -13.56
N TRP A 50 -17.65 -2.55 -14.16
CA TRP A 50 -18.75 -2.33 -15.08
C TRP A 50 -18.30 -1.56 -16.32
N ASN A 51 -18.69 -2.08 -17.49
CA ASN A 51 -18.55 -1.40 -18.76
C ASN A 51 -19.76 -0.49 -18.99
N ALA A 52 -19.54 0.82 -18.93
CA ALA A 52 -20.56 1.84 -19.13
C ALA A 52 -20.93 2.03 -20.60
N ASN A 53 -20.18 1.41 -21.53
CA ASN A 53 -20.36 1.49 -22.98
C ASN A 53 -20.38 2.95 -23.47
N GLY A 54 -19.45 3.76 -22.97
CA GLY A 54 -19.34 5.19 -23.30
C GLY A 54 -20.48 6.06 -22.77
N LYS A 55 -21.38 5.52 -21.94
CA LYS A 55 -22.43 6.31 -21.29
C LYS A 55 -21.86 7.06 -20.08
N ASP A 56 -22.32 8.28 -19.89
CA ASP A 56 -22.01 9.05 -18.69
C ASP A 56 -22.78 8.48 -17.50
N VAL A 57 -22.06 7.71 -16.67
CA VAL A 57 -22.61 7.05 -15.48
C VAL A 57 -23.15 8.01 -14.43
N THR A 58 -22.72 9.28 -14.40
CA THR A 58 -23.28 10.28 -13.47
C THR A 58 -24.69 10.73 -13.86
N LYS A 59 -25.06 10.52 -15.12
CA LYS A 59 -26.39 10.87 -15.68
C LYS A 59 -27.31 9.66 -15.77
N LEU A 60 -26.80 8.45 -15.53
CA LEU A 60 -27.61 7.25 -15.48
C LEU A 60 -28.24 7.12 -14.11
N ASN A 61 -29.56 7.24 -14.06
CA ASN A 61 -30.33 6.96 -12.85
C ASN A 61 -30.51 5.44 -12.71
N LEU A 62 -29.41 4.74 -12.45
CA LEU A 62 -29.36 3.28 -12.28
C LEU A 62 -29.31 2.93 -10.80
N ASP A 63 -30.18 2.01 -10.42
CA ASP A 63 -30.06 1.34 -9.13
C ASP A 63 -28.96 0.26 -9.21
N LEU A 64 -27.87 0.50 -8.48
CA LEU A 64 -26.73 -0.41 -8.38
C LEU A 64 -26.76 -1.24 -7.09
N GLU A 65 -27.74 -1.05 -6.20
CA GLU A 65 -27.89 -1.83 -4.97
C GLU A 65 -27.92 -3.34 -5.24
N PRO A 66 -28.68 -3.87 -6.21
CA PRO A 66 -28.71 -5.32 -6.45
C PRO A 66 -27.36 -5.87 -6.90
N TRP A 67 -26.56 -5.04 -7.57
CA TRP A 67 -25.24 -5.42 -8.06
C TRP A 67 -24.18 -5.37 -6.94
N LEU A 68 -24.16 -4.30 -6.15
CA LEU A 68 -23.17 -4.08 -5.10
C LEU A 68 -23.52 -4.79 -3.78
N ARG A 69 -24.80 -5.03 -3.51
CA ARG A 69 -25.31 -5.64 -2.27
C ARG A 69 -26.01 -6.98 -2.51
N SER A 70 -25.50 -7.77 -3.44
CA SER A 70 -25.99 -9.14 -3.68
C SER A 70 -25.73 -10.11 -2.51
N ARG A 71 -24.95 -9.70 -1.51
CA ARG A 71 -24.55 -10.51 -0.34
C ARG A 71 -25.42 -10.18 0.87
N SER A 72 -25.61 -11.17 1.74
CA SER A 72 -26.38 -11.02 2.99
C SER A 72 -25.71 -10.09 4.01
N ALA A 73 -24.38 -10.01 4.01
CA ALA A 73 -23.60 -9.09 4.84
C ALA A 73 -22.98 -7.98 3.97
N PRO A 74 -22.94 -6.73 4.46
CA PRO A 74 -22.24 -5.64 3.80
C PRO A 74 -20.73 -5.90 3.81
N ALA A 75 -20.04 -5.46 2.77
CA ALA A 75 -18.58 -5.48 2.73
C ALA A 75 -18.00 -4.30 3.52
N ASP A 76 -16.78 -4.45 4.03
CA ASP A 76 -16.03 -3.38 4.68
C ASP A 76 -15.48 -2.38 3.65
N VAL A 77 -15.09 -2.89 2.47
CA VAL A 77 -14.51 -2.08 1.38
C VAL A 77 -15.14 -2.47 0.05
N TYR A 78 -15.50 -1.46 -0.75
CA TYR A 78 -15.94 -1.62 -2.14
C TYR A 78 -14.90 -1.03 -3.09
N ALA A 79 -14.32 -1.87 -3.93
CA ALA A 79 -13.40 -1.47 -5.00
C ALA A 79 -14.12 -1.57 -6.35
N VAL A 80 -14.55 -0.43 -6.90
CA VAL A 80 -15.38 -0.38 -8.11
C VAL A 80 -14.65 0.32 -9.25
N GLY A 81 -14.48 -0.39 -10.37
CA GLY A 81 -14.02 0.17 -11.63
C GLY A 81 -15.18 0.38 -12.60
N ALA A 82 -15.30 1.57 -13.17
CA ALA A 82 -16.25 1.86 -14.25
C ALA A 82 -15.50 2.52 -15.42
N HIS A 83 -15.68 2.00 -16.63
CA HIS A 83 -15.04 2.49 -17.86
C HIS A 83 -15.99 2.41 -19.05
#